data_AF-A0A2H1K3P4-F1
#
_entry.id   AF-A0A2H1K3P4-F1
#
_cell.length_a   1.000
_cell.length_b   1.000
_cell.length_c   1.000
_cell.angle_alpha   90.00
_cell.angle_beta   90.00
_cell.angle_gamma   90.00
#
_symmetry.space_group_name_H-M   'P 1'
#
loop_
_entity.id
_entity.type
_entity.pdbx_description
1 polymer ?
#
loop_
_entity_poly.entity_id
_entity_poly.type
_entity_poly.pdbx_seq_one_letter_code
_entity_poly.pdbx_strand_id
1 'polypeptide(L)'
;MSANYGSHVRARMYDHANGTLRNGVLLQPAPTGRRWWARILDAVFVLVFTGLVIGIALALSAVGVISLDAATGVCLASYPLMALVFGALYGCTVSPGQALCGVVSLQADFGRRVGFWRGMGRYLAVAFFPIVIILVIWTFLDAPTFDSVPIKVFRRTPQAR
;
A
#
# COMPACT_ATOMS: atom_id res chain seq x y z
N MET A 1 -39.18 -17.56 29.67
CA MET A 1 -39.03 -16.20 29.09
C MET A 1 -37.57 -15.77 29.22
N SER A 2 -36.72 -16.04 28.23
CA SER A 2 -35.38 -15.44 28.10
C SER A 2 -34.72 -16.00 26.84
N ALA A 3 -34.42 -15.16 25.84
CA ALA A 3 -33.46 -15.44 24.75
C ALA A 3 -33.30 -14.29 23.73
N ASN A 4 -34.15 -13.24 23.72
CA ASN A 4 -34.15 -12.25 22.62
C ASN A 4 -33.67 -10.84 22.99
N TYR A 5 -33.10 -10.64 24.18
CA TYR A 5 -32.53 -9.33 24.56
C TYR A 5 -31.03 -9.16 24.24
N GLY A 6 -30.34 -10.21 23.77
CA GLY A 6 -28.89 -10.18 23.53
C GLY A 6 -28.45 -9.76 22.12
N SER A 7 -29.34 -9.83 21.13
CA SER A 7 -29.01 -9.53 19.72
C SER A 7 -29.23 -8.07 19.34
N HIS A 8 -30.12 -7.36 20.04
CA HIS A 8 -30.41 -5.94 19.81
C HIS A 8 -29.57 -4.97 20.66
N VAL A 9 -28.84 -5.47 21.67
CA VAL A 9 -27.95 -4.66 22.53
C VAL A 9 -26.53 -4.52 21.97
N ARG A 10 -26.20 -5.18 20.84
CA ARG A 10 -25.00 -4.83 20.07
C ARG A 10 -25.28 -3.59 19.20
N ALA A 11 -25.76 -2.54 19.87
CA ALA A 11 -26.03 -1.23 19.30
C ALA A 11 -24.77 -0.73 18.59
N ARG A 12 -24.96 -0.01 17.47
CA ARG A 12 -23.89 0.76 16.81
C ARG A 12 -23.11 1.52 17.90
N MET A 13 -21.90 1.07 18.19
CA MET A 13 -20.98 1.69 19.16
C MET A 13 -20.17 2.83 18.53
N TYR A 14 -20.64 3.36 17.40
CA TYR A 14 -19.99 4.46 16.72
C TYR A 14 -20.81 5.72 16.90
N ASP A 15 -20.26 6.63 17.69
CA ASP A 15 -20.71 8.00 17.75
C ASP A 15 -19.58 8.87 17.17
N HIS A 16 -19.90 9.72 16.20
CA HIS A 16 -18.92 10.63 15.60
C HIS A 16 -18.27 11.56 16.65
N ALA A 17 -18.99 11.87 17.74
CA ALA A 17 -18.48 12.67 18.85
C ALA A 17 -17.66 11.83 19.85
N ASN A 18 -18.03 10.58 20.12
CA ASN A 18 -17.46 9.79 21.21
C ASN A 18 -16.45 8.70 20.77
N GLY A 19 -16.43 8.29 19.50
CA GLY A 19 -15.48 7.29 18.98
C GLY A 19 -16.05 5.86 18.89
N THR A 20 -15.17 4.85 18.92
CA THR A 20 -15.54 3.42 18.85
C THR A 20 -15.00 2.66 20.05
N LEU A 21 -15.76 1.69 20.57
CA LEU A 21 -15.37 0.88 21.72
C LEU A 21 -14.58 -0.36 21.31
N ARG A 22 -13.42 -0.58 21.95
CA ARG A 22 -12.63 -1.80 21.79
C ARG A 22 -12.19 -2.30 23.16
N ASN A 23 -12.56 -3.54 23.50
CA ASN A 23 -12.23 -4.17 24.78
C ASN A 23 -12.60 -3.30 26.00
N GLY A 24 -13.74 -2.61 25.95
CA GLY A 24 -14.19 -1.70 27.01
C GLY A 24 -13.51 -0.32 27.04
N VAL A 25 -12.54 -0.07 26.16
CA VAL A 25 -11.88 1.24 26.02
C VAL A 25 -12.50 2.04 24.87
N LEU A 26 -12.87 3.28 25.14
CA LEU A 26 -13.35 4.22 24.13
C LEU A 26 -12.16 4.77 23.33
N LEU A 27 -12.17 4.57 22.02
CA LEU A 27 -11.13 5.05 21.11
C LEU A 27 -11.69 6.17 20.24
N GLN A 28 -11.17 7.38 20.44
CA GLN A 28 -11.55 8.54 19.64
C GLN A 28 -10.97 8.48 18.22
N PRO A 29 -11.64 9.10 17.24
CA PRO A 29 -11.11 9.21 15.88
C PRO A 29 -9.77 9.96 15.88
N ALA A 30 -8.72 9.33 15.36
CA ALA A 30 -7.44 10.00 15.22
C ALA A 30 -7.52 11.17 14.22
N PRO A 31 -6.78 12.28 14.45
CA PRO A 31 -6.75 13.41 13.52
C PRO A 31 -6.24 12.97 12.14
N THR A 32 -6.73 13.61 11.09
CA THR A 32 -6.43 13.27 9.69
C THR A 32 -4.94 13.22 9.41
N GLY A 33 -4.16 14.16 9.96
CA GLY A 33 -2.71 14.19 9.81
C GLY A 33 -2.01 12.93 10.32
N ARG A 34 -2.35 12.45 11.52
CA ARG A 34 -1.77 11.21 12.09
C ARG A 34 -2.15 9.98 11.27
N ARG A 35 -3.39 9.92 10.76
CA ARG A 35 -3.85 8.84 9.87
C ARG A 35 -3.08 8.81 8.55
N TRP A 36 -2.76 9.98 8.01
CA TRP A 36 -1.97 10.13 6.78
C TRP A 36 -0.50 9.77 7.01
N TRP A 37 0.13 10.32 8.04
CA TRP A 37 1.53 10.01 8.40
C TRP A 37 1.75 8.53 8.67
N ALA A 38 0.79 7.86 9.32
CA ALA A 38 0.86 6.42 9.54
C ALA A 38 1.01 5.66 8.21
N ARG A 39 0.32 6.06 7.14
CA ARG A 39 0.41 5.44 5.81
C ARG A 39 1.71 5.79 5.08
N ILE A 40 2.19 7.03 5.22
CA ILE A 40 3.45 7.46 4.62
C ILE A 40 4.62 6.68 5.23
N LEU A 41 4.69 6.59 6.55
CA LEU A 41 5.74 5.83 7.25
C LEU A 41 5.70 4.36 6.84
N ASP A 42 4.51 3.79 6.78
CA ASP A 42 4.23 2.46 6.29
C ASP A 42 4.77 2.23 4.86
N ALA A 43 4.53 3.15 3.94
CA ALA A 43 5.09 3.09 2.59
C ALA A 43 6.63 3.21 2.57
N VAL A 44 7.20 4.05 3.43
CA VAL A 44 8.67 4.15 3.60
C VAL A 44 9.24 2.82 4.08
N PHE A 45 8.62 2.16 5.05
CA PHE A 45 9.06 0.83 5.50
C PHE A 45 8.99 -0.19 4.38
N VAL A 46 7.91 -0.22 3.60
CA VAL A 46 7.81 -1.11 2.41
C VAL A 46 9.00 -0.88 1.48
N LEU A 47 9.29 0.38 1.12
CA LEU A 47 10.41 0.71 0.24
C LEU A 47 11.77 0.30 0.82
N VAL A 48 12.00 0.56 2.12
CA VAL A 48 13.25 0.20 2.80
C VAL A 48 13.44 -1.31 2.83
N PHE A 49 12.42 -2.07 3.23
CA PHE A 49 12.50 -3.54 3.30
C PHE A 49 12.60 -4.17 1.92
N THR A 50 11.89 -3.65 0.92
CA THR A 50 12.03 -4.07 -0.47
C THR A 50 13.45 -3.81 -0.98
N GLY A 51 13.98 -2.60 -0.77
CA GLY A 51 15.35 -2.24 -1.17
C GLY A 51 16.40 -3.12 -0.49
N LEU A 52 16.21 -3.44 0.80
CA LEU A 52 17.08 -4.35 1.53
C LEU A 52 17.08 -5.76 0.91
N VAL A 53 15.91 -6.31 0.62
CA VAL A 53 15.76 -7.64 0.00
C VAL A 53 16.41 -7.68 -1.39
N ILE A 54 16.20 -6.63 -2.19
CA ILE A 54 16.85 -6.47 -3.50
C ILE A 54 18.38 -6.43 -3.34
N GLY A 55 18.88 -5.60 -2.42
CA GLY A 55 20.32 -5.46 -2.18
C GLY A 55 20.97 -6.78 -1.75
N ILE A 56 20.31 -7.54 -0.87
CA ILE A 56 20.77 -8.87 -0.45
C ILE A 56 20.78 -9.84 -1.64
N ALA A 57 19.72 -9.87 -2.46
CA ALA A 57 19.65 -10.77 -3.62
C ALA A 57 20.76 -10.47 -4.64
N LEU A 58 21.01 -9.19 -4.92
CA LEU A 58 22.08 -8.77 -5.82
C LEU A 58 23.47 -9.09 -5.25
N ALA A 59 23.69 -8.87 -3.96
CA ALA A 59 24.93 -9.22 -3.29
C ALA A 59 25.20 -10.73 -3.34
N LEU A 60 24.18 -11.55 -3.04
CA LEU A 60 24.26 -13.01 -3.12
C LEU A 60 24.53 -13.50 -4.55
N SER A 61 23.99 -12.82 -5.56
CA SER A 61 24.28 -13.13 -6.96
C SER A 61 25.73 -12.76 -7.33
N ALA A 62 26.21 -11.61 -6.87
CA ALA A 62 27.58 -11.15 -7.14
C ALA A 62 28.64 -12.07 -6.53
N VAL A 63 28.38 -12.69 -5.38
CA VAL A 63 29.27 -13.70 -4.77
C VAL A 63 29.02 -15.13 -5.27
N GLY A 64 28.14 -15.32 -6.26
CA GLY A 64 27.88 -16.62 -6.89
C GLY A 64 27.07 -17.60 -6.05
N VAL A 65 26.38 -17.14 -5.00
CA VAL A 65 25.53 -18.00 -4.14
C VAL A 65 24.19 -18.31 -4.82
N ILE A 66 23.64 -17.36 -5.58
CA ILE A 66 22.42 -17.55 -6.37
C ILE A 66 22.62 -17.10 -7.83
N SER A 67 21.81 -17.64 -8.75
CA SER A 67 21.83 -17.19 -10.15
C SER A 67 21.26 -15.77 -10.30
N LEU A 68 21.66 -15.08 -11.37
CA LEU A 68 21.11 -13.77 -11.73
C LEU A 68 19.59 -13.85 -11.99
N ASP A 69 19.11 -14.96 -12.56
CA ASP A 69 17.68 -15.20 -12.79
C ASP A 69 16.92 -15.27 -11.47
N ALA A 70 17.47 -15.97 -10.46
CA ALA A 70 16.89 -16.04 -9.14
C ALA A 70 16.87 -14.66 -8.47
N ALA A 71 17.96 -13.89 -8.56
CA ALA A 71 18.02 -12.53 -8.04
C ALA A 71 16.99 -11.60 -8.72
N THR A 72 16.84 -11.72 -10.04
CA THR A 72 15.84 -10.99 -10.82
C THR A 72 14.42 -11.34 -10.37
N GLY A 73 14.13 -12.62 -10.14
CA GLY A 73 12.87 -13.08 -9.58
C GLY A 73 12.57 -12.47 -8.21
N VAL A 74 13.57 -12.41 -7.32
CA VAL A 74 13.44 -11.73 -6.02
C VAL A 74 13.17 -10.24 -6.19
N CYS A 75 13.85 -9.57 -7.12
CA CYS A 75 13.62 -8.15 -7.38
C CYS A 75 12.17 -7.87 -7.80
N LEU A 76 11.63 -8.67 -8.72
CA LEU A 76 10.27 -8.52 -9.22
C LEU A 76 9.20 -8.83 -8.16
N ALA A 77 9.43 -9.85 -7.33
CA ALA A 77 8.46 -10.31 -6.33
C ALA A 77 8.51 -9.51 -5.01
N SER A 78 9.65 -8.89 -4.69
CA SER A 78 9.89 -8.27 -3.38
C SER A 78 8.92 -7.12 -3.06
N TYR A 79 8.68 -6.21 -4.02
CA TYR A 79 7.77 -5.08 -3.81
C TYR A 79 6.31 -5.51 -3.59
N PRO A 80 5.67 -6.29 -4.48
CA PRO A 80 4.30 -6.73 -4.25
C PRO A 80 4.17 -7.56 -2.97
N LEU A 81 5.17 -8.41 -2.65
CA LEU A 81 5.15 -9.18 -1.42
C LEU A 81 5.22 -8.29 -0.17
N MET A 82 6.08 -7.27 -0.15
CA MET A 82 6.16 -6.34 0.97
C MET A 82 4.91 -5.49 1.12
N ALA A 83 4.34 -5.02 0.01
CA ALA A 83 3.05 -4.35 0.02
C ALA A 83 1.93 -5.24 0.60
N LEU A 84 1.94 -6.55 0.27
CA LEU A 84 1.00 -7.51 0.84
C LEU A 84 1.18 -7.68 2.35
N VAL A 85 2.43 -7.89 2.80
CA VAL A 85 2.75 -8.06 4.23
C VAL A 85 2.31 -6.84 5.03
N PHE A 86 2.66 -5.63 4.58
CA PHE A 86 2.32 -4.42 5.29
C PHE A 86 0.82 -4.08 5.20
N GLY A 87 0.15 -4.37 4.08
CA GLY A 87 -1.30 -4.29 3.97
C GLY A 87 -2.02 -5.24 4.93
N ALA A 88 -1.48 -6.44 5.13
CA ALA A 88 -1.96 -7.40 6.12
C ALA A 88 -1.78 -6.88 7.55
N LEU A 89 -0.60 -6.34 7.88
CA LEU A 89 -0.34 -5.75 9.19
C LEU A 89 -1.29 -4.60 9.48
N TYR A 90 -1.48 -3.70 8.51
CA TYR A 90 -2.39 -2.56 8.61
C TYR A 90 -3.84 -3.01 8.88
N GLY A 91 -4.28 -4.12 8.27
CA GLY A 91 -5.64 -4.61 8.35
C GLY A 91 -5.96 -5.55 9.53
N CYS A 92 -4.99 -6.40 9.89
CA CYS A 92 -5.16 -7.51 10.82
C CYS A 92 -4.43 -7.32 12.15
N THR A 93 -3.43 -6.44 12.22
CA THR A 93 -2.65 -6.19 13.44
C THR A 93 -2.38 -4.69 13.58
N VAL A 94 -1.13 -4.29 13.79
CA VAL A 94 -0.71 -2.90 13.86
C VAL A 94 0.50 -2.82 12.95
N SER A 95 0.44 -1.99 11.92
CA SER A 95 1.59 -1.74 11.06
C SER A 95 2.62 -0.81 11.76
N PRO A 96 3.90 -0.83 11.36
CA PRO A 96 4.91 0.03 11.97
C PRO A 96 4.55 1.52 11.96
N GLY A 97 4.00 2.04 10.86
CA GLY A 97 3.52 3.42 10.78
C GLY A 97 2.32 3.70 11.69
N GLN A 98 1.41 2.72 11.87
CA GLN A 98 0.34 2.81 12.85
C GLN A 98 0.88 2.86 14.29
N ALA A 99 1.87 2.03 14.61
CA ALA A 99 2.51 2.01 15.92
C ALA A 99 3.22 3.33 16.23
N LEU A 100 4.02 3.85 15.29
CA LEU A 100 4.76 5.10 15.46
C LEU A 100 3.85 6.33 15.57
N CYS A 101 2.72 6.34 14.85
CA CYS A 101 1.75 7.43 14.92
C CYS A 101 0.70 7.27 16.04
N GLY A 102 0.74 6.17 16.80
CA GLY A 102 -0.23 5.87 17.84
C GLY A 102 -1.67 5.75 17.32
N VAL A 103 -1.85 5.19 16.12
CA VAL A 103 -3.17 5.02 15.49
C VAL A 103 -3.47 3.54 15.23
N VAL A 104 -4.74 3.20 15.11
CA VAL A 104 -5.18 1.82 14.80
C VAL A 104 -6.33 1.84 13.81
N SER A 105 -6.36 0.86 12.90
CA SER A 105 -7.45 0.69 11.94
C SER A 105 -8.51 -0.27 12.46
N LEU A 106 -9.69 0.27 12.77
CA LEU A 106 -10.85 -0.48 13.25
C LEU A 106 -12.08 -0.22 12.38
N GLN A 107 -13.02 -1.17 12.40
CA GLN A 107 -14.37 -1.03 11.89
C GLN A 107 -15.15 -0.14 12.86
N ALA A 108 -15.68 0.97 12.35
CA ALA A 108 -16.34 1.98 13.16
C ALA A 108 -17.47 1.40 14.03
N ASP A 109 -18.34 0.58 13.43
CA ASP A 109 -19.56 0.08 14.07
C ASP A 109 -19.32 -0.96 15.18
N PHE A 110 -18.20 -1.68 15.12
CA PHE A 110 -17.95 -2.87 15.93
C PHE A 110 -16.64 -2.84 16.73
N GLY A 111 -15.78 -1.85 16.52
CA GLY A 111 -14.45 -1.76 17.16
C GLY A 111 -13.51 -2.92 16.80
N ARG A 112 -13.87 -3.74 15.81
CA ARG A 112 -13.10 -4.89 15.33
C ARG A 112 -12.07 -4.45 14.31
N ARG A 113 -11.03 -5.26 14.08
CA ARG A 113 -10.05 -4.99 13.02
C ARG A 113 -10.71 -5.03 11.64
N VAL A 114 -10.19 -4.24 10.70
CA VAL A 114 -10.78 -4.12 9.35
C VAL A 114 -10.64 -5.42 8.53
N GLY A 115 -9.67 -6.26 8.88
CA GLY A 115 -9.41 -7.54 8.21
C GLY A 115 -8.50 -7.40 7.00
N PHE A 116 -7.96 -8.52 6.53
CA PHE A 116 -6.94 -8.58 5.49
C PHE A 116 -7.36 -7.84 4.21
N TRP A 117 -8.49 -8.21 3.61
CA TRP A 117 -8.93 -7.65 2.33
C TRP A 117 -9.21 -6.14 2.36
N ARG A 118 -9.81 -5.64 3.46
CA ARG A 118 -10.08 -4.20 3.60
C ARG A 118 -8.83 -3.41 3.98
N GLY A 119 -7.89 -4.01 4.72
CA GLY A 119 -6.56 -3.45 4.95
C GLY A 119 -5.79 -3.35 3.65
N MET A 120 -5.74 -4.45 2.90
CA MET A 120 -5.07 -4.56 1.61
C MET A 120 -5.59 -3.56 0.58
N GLY A 121 -6.91 -3.46 0.39
CA GLY A 121 -7.49 -2.53 -0.59
C GLY A 121 -7.16 -1.07 -0.31
N ARG A 122 -7.06 -0.68 0.96
CA ARG A 122 -6.65 0.67 1.38
C ARG A 122 -5.16 0.92 1.18
N TYR A 123 -4.36 -0.14 1.20
CA TYR A 123 -2.91 -0.07 1.13
C TYR A 123 -2.39 -0.17 -0.30
N LEU A 124 -3.01 -1.00 -1.16
CA LEU A 124 -2.72 -1.08 -2.59
C LEU A 124 -2.88 0.28 -3.27
N ALA A 125 -3.93 1.04 -2.95
CA ALA A 125 -4.13 2.39 -3.50
C ALA A 125 -2.97 3.35 -3.17
N VAL A 126 -2.29 3.16 -2.03
CA VAL A 126 -1.12 3.96 -1.62
C VAL A 126 0.17 3.33 -2.17
N ALA A 127 0.27 2.01 -2.24
CA ALA A 127 1.41 1.28 -2.78
C ALA A 127 1.56 1.41 -4.30
N PHE A 128 0.50 1.76 -5.03
CA PHE A 128 0.62 2.13 -6.45
C PHE A 128 0.99 3.60 -6.66
N PHE A 129 0.97 4.44 -5.63
CA PHE A 129 1.32 5.87 -5.75
C PHE A 129 2.75 6.10 -6.29
N PRO A 130 3.80 5.36 -5.89
CA PRO A 130 5.13 5.50 -6.48
C PRO A 130 5.17 5.10 -7.94
N ILE A 131 4.44 4.05 -8.34
CA ILE A 131 4.32 3.61 -9.73
C ILE A 131 3.59 4.68 -10.55
N VAL A 132 2.51 5.28 -10.01
CA VAL A 132 1.81 6.40 -10.65
C VAL A 132 2.73 7.61 -10.79
N ILE A 133 3.52 7.96 -9.77
CA ILE A 133 4.51 9.05 -9.88
C ILE A 133 5.54 8.75 -10.97
N ILE A 134 6.10 7.54 -11.00
CA ILE A 134 7.08 7.13 -12.01
C ILE A 134 6.45 7.16 -13.41
N LEU A 135 5.24 6.63 -13.57
CA LEU A 135 4.51 6.66 -14.84
C LEU A 135 4.19 8.10 -15.27
N VAL A 136 3.82 8.98 -14.33
CA VAL A 136 3.59 10.40 -14.61
C VAL A 136 4.89 11.07 -15.05
N ILE A 137 5.98 10.89 -14.31
CA ILE A 137 7.30 11.40 -14.70
C ILE A 137 7.70 10.85 -16.08
N TRP A 138 7.48 9.55 -16.32
CA TRP A 138 7.72 8.93 -17.61
C TRP A 138 6.90 9.61 -18.71
N THR A 139 5.61 9.84 -18.50
CA THR A 139 4.77 10.53 -19.49
C THR A 139 5.23 11.95 -19.80
N PHE A 140 5.93 12.62 -18.88
CA PHE A 140 6.55 13.92 -19.11
C PHE A 140 7.93 13.83 -19.76
N LEU A 141 8.70 12.76 -19.51
CA LEU A 141 10.00 12.51 -20.16
C LEU A 141 9.85 11.99 -21.59
N ASP A 142 8.78 11.24 -21.86
CA ASP A 142 8.37 10.73 -23.17
C ASP A 142 7.36 11.67 -23.86
N ALA A 143 7.08 12.83 -23.25
CA ALA A 143 6.28 13.86 -23.90
C ALA A 143 7.06 14.31 -25.14
N PRO A 144 6.49 14.17 -26.36
CA PRO A 144 7.10 14.76 -27.53
C PRO A 144 7.28 16.25 -27.24
N THR A 145 8.44 16.80 -27.60
CA THR A 145 8.66 18.25 -27.60
C THR A 145 7.43 18.90 -28.22
N PHE A 146 6.93 19.98 -27.61
CA PHE A 146 5.86 20.80 -28.20
C PHE A 146 6.43 21.55 -29.41
N ASP A 147 6.96 20.82 -30.38
CA ASP A 147 7.39 21.36 -31.65
C ASP A 147 6.13 21.68 -32.44
N SER A 148 5.93 22.97 -32.69
CA SER A 148 4.85 23.50 -33.52
C SER A 148 5.05 23.18 -35.02
N VAL A 149 5.95 22.26 -35.35
CA VAL A 149 6.26 21.88 -36.72
C VAL A 149 5.13 20.97 -37.23
N PRO A 150 4.56 21.25 -38.43
CA PRO A 150 3.49 20.43 -38.96
C PRO A 150 3.91 18.97 -39.14
N ILE A 151 3.16 18.04 -38.54
CA ILE A 151 3.38 16.61 -38.71
C ILE A 151 3.04 16.23 -40.16
N LYS A 152 4.01 15.66 -40.88
CA LYS A 152 3.82 15.09 -42.22
C LYS A 152 3.94 13.57 -42.14
N VAL A 153 2.95 12.85 -42.67
CA VAL A 153 2.92 11.39 -42.71
C VAL A 153 3.54 10.92 -44.03
N PHE A 154 4.57 10.07 -43.96
CA PHE A 154 5.27 9.56 -45.14
C PHE A 154 4.88 8.10 -45.43
N ARG A 155 4.73 7.76 -46.72
CA ARG A 155 4.51 6.37 -47.15
C ARG A 155 5.79 5.56 -46.95
N ARG A 156 5.71 4.43 -46.24
CA ARG A 156 6.83 3.50 -46.08
C ARG A 156 7.13 2.85 -47.43
N THR A 157 8.27 3.14 -48.05
CA THR A 157 8.69 2.46 -49.28
C THR A 157 8.95 0.99 -48.94
N PRO A 158 8.32 0.02 -49.62
CA PRO A 158 8.69 -1.38 -49.43
C PRO A 158 10.16 -1.53 -49.82
N GLN A 159 11.00 -2.01 -48.90
CA GLN A 159 12.34 -2.43 -49.25
C GLN A 159 12.20 -3.58 -50.25
N ALA A 160 12.64 -3.35 -51.49
CA ALA A 160 12.81 -4.42 -52.45
C ALA A 160 13.79 -5.44 -51.83
N ARG A 161 13.41 -6.72 -51.86
CA ARG A 161 14.25 -7.83 -51.41
C ARG A 161 15.54 -7.93 -52.21
#